data_AF-A0A2P4UQ52-F1
#
_entry.id   AF-A0A2P4UQ52-F1
#
_cell.length_a   1.000
_cell.length_b   1.000
_cell.length_c   1.000
_cell.angle_alpha   90.00
_cell.angle_beta   90.00
_cell.angle_gamma   90.00
#
_symmetry.space_group_name_H-M   'P 1'
#
loop_
_entity.id
_entity.type
_entity.pdbx_description
1 polymer ?
#
loop_
_entity_poly.entity_id
_entity_poly.type
_entity_poly.pdbx_seq_one_letter_code
_entity_poly.pdbx_strand_id
1 'polypeptide(L)'
;MSNPEKRPEILRIDHREPLPGYREPEGRWMRPYIALDGTWKCSLRRPLTHEQERAGLLYVVVALDLKSLKALMAHEDGKAARLAGRSGNGGPVGEGGPPEATAP
;
A
#
# COMPACT_ATOMS: atom_id res chain seq x y z
N MET A 1 -16.83 -31.13 -49.42
CA MET A 1 -17.35 -29.81 -49.00
C MET A 1 -16.88 -29.59 -47.57
N SER A 2 -15.82 -28.81 -47.37
CA SER A 2 -15.20 -28.61 -46.04
C SER A 2 -15.96 -27.55 -45.26
N ASN A 3 -16.43 -27.92 -44.07
CA ASN A 3 -17.10 -27.03 -43.13
C ASN A 3 -16.07 -26.03 -42.57
N PRO A 4 -16.28 -24.70 -42.65
CA PRO A 4 -15.32 -23.75 -42.10
C PRO A 4 -15.39 -23.80 -40.57
N GLU A 5 -14.27 -24.16 -39.94
CA GLU A 5 -14.09 -24.12 -38.49
C GLU A 5 -14.42 -22.70 -37.98
N LYS A 6 -15.41 -22.60 -37.09
CA LYS A 6 -15.73 -21.35 -36.38
C LYS A 6 -14.49 -20.96 -35.59
N ARG A 7 -13.80 -19.91 -36.03
CA ARG A 7 -12.76 -19.24 -35.24
C ARG A 7 -13.32 -18.96 -33.84
N PRO A 8 -12.59 -19.32 -32.76
CA PRO A 8 -13.04 -18.98 -31.42
C PRO A 8 -13.22 -17.47 -31.34
N GLU A 9 -14.40 -17.04 -30.90
CA GLU A 9 -14.69 -15.63 -30.68
C GLU A 9 -13.64 -15.08 -29.73
N ILE A 10 -12.92 -14.05 -30.19
CA ILE A 10 -12.01 -13.29 -29.34
C ILE A 10 -12.91 -12.62 -28.30
N LEU A 11 -13.01 -13.24 -27.12
CA LEU A 11 -13.63 -12.67 -25.94
C LEU A 11 -12.97 -11.31 -25.72
N ARG A 12 -13.70 -10.25 -26.07
CA ARG A 12 -13.28 -8.88 -25.81
C ARG A 12 -13.14 -8.76 -24.30
N ILE A 13 -11.90 -8.69 -23.84
CA ILE A 13 -11.59 -8.45 -22.45
C ILE A 13 -12.18 -7.08 -22.10
N ASP A 14 -13.23 -7.06 -21.29
CA ASP A 14 -13.76 -5.82 -20.73
C ASP A 14 -12.70 -5.26 -19.78
N HIS A 15 -12.24 -4.03 -20.04
CA HIS A 15 -11.27 -3.34 -19.19
C HIS A 15 -11.80 -3.06 -17.76
N ARG A 16 -13.11 -3.24 -17.53
CA ARG A 16 -13.76 -3.14 -16.23
C ARG A 16 -13.80 -4.46 -15.47
N GLU A 17 -13.59 -5.59 -16.15
CA GLU A 17 -13.49 -6.89 -15.50
C GLU A 17 -12.03 -7.15 -15.10
N PRO A 18 -11.75 -7.60 -13.86
CA PRO A 18 -10.41 -8.02 -13.50
C PRO A 18 -9.99 -9.15 -14.43
N LEU A 19 -8.81 -9.02 -15.04
CA LEU A 19 -8.29 -10.00 -15.98
C LEU A 19 -8.40 -11.42 -15.38
N PRO A 20 -8.77 -12.45 -16.16
CA PRO A 20 -8.80 -13.82 -15.67
C PRO A 20 -7.44 -14.19 -15.03
N GLY A 21 -7.45 -14.48 -13.73
CA GLY A 21 -6.23 -14.76 -12.94
C GLY A 21 -5.61 -13.56 -12.21
N TYR A 22 -6.17 -12.36 -12.33
CA TYR A 22 -5.81 -11.22 -11.49
C TYR A 22 -6.28 -11.48 -10.05
N ARG A 23 -5.32 -11.70 -9.16
CA ARG A 23 -5.54 -11.57 -7.72
C ARG A 23 -4.97 -10.23 -7.30
N GLU A 24 -5.73 -9.46 -6.53
CA GLU A 24 -5.18 -8.26 -5.90
C GLU A 24 -3.99 -8.70 -5.04
N PRO A 25 -2.77 -8.19 -5.29
CA PRO A 25 -1.61 -8.58 -4.49
C PRO A 25 -1.85 -8.29 -3.00
N GLU A 26 -1.66 -9.29 -2.16
CA GLU A 26 -1.81 -9.13 -0.73
C GLU A 26 -0.69 -8.23 -0.17
N GLY A 27 -1.09 -7.22 0.60
CA GLY A 27 -0.17 -6.33 1.30
C GLY A 27 0.22 -5.04 0.55
N ARG A 28 1.06 -4.26 1.23
CA ARG A 28 1.41 -2.88 0.85
C ARG A 28 2.54 -2.79 -0.18
N TRP A 29 3.33 -3.85 -0.29
CA TRP A 29 4.56 -3.93 -1.08
C TRP A 29 4.32 -4.55 -2.45
N MET A 30 5.10 -4.12 -3.44
CA MET A 30 5.25 -4.82 -4.72
C MET A 30 6.05 -6.12 -4.52
N ARG A 31 6.11 -6.97 -5.56
CA ARG A 31 6.96 -8.17 -5.52
C ARG A 31 8.45 -7.75 -5.46
N PRO A 32 9.24 -8.26 -4.50
CA PRO A 32 10.68 -8.05 -4.46
C PRO A 32 11.38 -8.53 -5.74
N TYR A 33 12.39 -7.78 -6.20
CA TYR A 33 13.19 -8.14 -7.37
C TYR A 33 14.66 -7.76 -7.19
N ILE A 34 15.54 -8.37 -7.99
CA ILE A 34 16.97 -8.03 -8.05
C ILE A 34 17.16 -7.02 -9.17
N ALA A 35 17.79 -5.89 -8.87
CA ALA A 35 18.16 -4.88 -9.85
C ALA A 35 19.48 -5.23 -10.56
N LEU A 36 19.79 -4.50 -11.64
CA LEU A 36 21.00 -4.75 -12.45
C LEU A 36 22.31 -4.59 -11.65
N ASP A 37 22.28 -3.81 -10.57
CA ASP A 37 23.40 -3.61 -9.64
C ASP A 37 23.58 -4.78 -8.63
N GLY A 38 22.76 -5.83 -8.73
CA GLY A 38 22.78 -6.98 -7.84
C GLY A 38 22.07 -6.76 -6.51
N THR A 39 21.50 -5.57 -6.26
CA THR A 39 20.76 -5.29 -5.03
C THR A 39 19.31 -5.78 -5.12
N TRP A 40 18.80 -6.24 -3.99
CA TRP A 40 17.39 -6.55 -3.80
C TRP A 40 16.61 -5.27 -3.53
N LYS A 41 15.52 -5.05 -4.26
CA LYS A 41 14.68 -3.84 -4.15
C LYS A 41 13.22 -4.22 -4.03
N CYS A 42 12.47 -3.40 -3.30
CA CYS A 42 11.02 -3.48 -3.22
C CYS A 42 10.43 -2.09 -2.99
N SER A 43 9.39 -1.76 -3.73
CA SER A 43 8.69 -0.48 -3.64
C SER A 43 7.27 -0.71 -3.13
N LEU A 44 6.67 0.33 -2.55
CA LEU A 44 5.26 0.33 -2.20
C LEU A 44 4.38 0.27 -3.46
N ARG A 45 3.19 -0.31 -3.32
CA ARG A 45 2.18 -0.35 -4.39
C ARG A 45 1.47 0.99 -4.58
N ARG A 46 1.39 1.79 -3.52
CA ARG A 46 0.77 3.10 -3.50
C ARG A 46 1.80 4.14 -3.04
N PRO A 47 1.74 5.37 -3.54
CA PRO A 47 2.55 6.47 -3.03
C PRO A 47 2.34 6.67 -1.53
N LEU A 48 3.33 7.24 -0.85
CA LEU A 48 3.19 7.66 0.54
C LEU A 48 2.23 8.85 0.64
N THR A 49 1.48 8.93 1.73
CA THR A 49 0.78 10.17 2.09
C THR A 49 1.76 11.17 2.68
N HIS A 50 1.42 12.45 2.64
CA HIS A 50 2.25 13.51 3.23
C HIS A 50 2.53 13.27 4.73
N GLU A 51 1.56 12.72 5.48
CA GLU A 51 1.76 12.35 6.89
C GLU A 51 2.79 11.21 7.04
N GLN A 52 2.74 10.21 6.16
CA GLN A 52 3.70 9.09 6.16
C GLN A 52 5.11 9.56 5.78
N GLU A 53 5.24 10.48 4.82
CA GLU A 53 6.51 11.10 4.47
C GLU A 53 7.09 11.90 5.64
N ARG A 54 6.27 12.71 6.30
CA ARG A 54 6.68 13.45 7.51
C ARG A 54 7.08 12.54 8.67
N ALA A 55 6.50 11.34 8.75
CA ALA A 55 6.87 10.31 9.71
C ALA A 55 8.13 9.51 9.30
N GLY A 56 8.74 9.81 8.15
CA GLY A 56 9.97 9.16 7.68
C GLY A 56 9.76 7.73 7.19
N LEU A 57 8.58 7.41 6.66
CA LEU A 57 8.37 6.14 5.95
C LEU A 57 9.08 6.16 4.59
N LEU A 58 9.53 4.99 4.15
CA LEU A 58 10.20 4.83 2.87
C LEU A 58 9.27 4.25 1.81
N TYR A 59 9.29 4.85 0.62
CA TYR A 59 8.58 4.33 -0.56
C TYR A 59 9.30 3.12 -1.18
N VAL A 60 10.63 3.07 -1.06
CA VAL A 60 11.48 1.99 -1.59
C VAL A 60 12.46 1.54 -0.50
N VAL A 61 12.65 0.23 -0.39
CA VAL A 61 13.70 -0.39 0.42
C VAL A 61 14.66 -1.17 -0.46
N VAL A 62 15.94 -1.15 -0.10
CA VAL A 62 17.04 -1.75 -0.86
C VAL A 62 17.99 -2.50 0.09
N ALA A 63 18.43 -3.69 -0.28
CA ALA A 63 19.39 -4.49 0.50
C ALA A 63 20.27 -5.37 -0.39
N LEU A 64 21.36 -5.91 0.17
CA LEU A 64 22.27 -6.82 -0.56
C LEU A 64 21.68 -8.22 -0.75
N ASP A 65 20.73 -8.63 0.10
CA ASP A 65 20.12 -9.95 0.06
C ASP A 65 18.61 -9.89 0.41
N LEU A 66 17.89 -10.94 0.02
CA LEU A 66 16.43 -11.02 0.20
C LEU A 66 16.02 -11.07 1.69
N LYS A 67 16.83 -11.65 2.57
CA LYS A 67 16.50 -11.74 4.00
C LYS A 67 16.56 -10.35 4.63
N SER A 68 17.61 -9.59 4.33
CA SER A 68 17.78 -8.20 4.77
C SER A 68 16.70 -7.30 4.18
N LEU A 69 16.32 -7.49 2.90
CA LEU A 69 15.22 -6.76 2.29
C LEU A 69 13.90 -7.00 3.04
N LYS A 70 13.56 -8.26 3.34
CA LYS A 70 12.34 -8.60 4.09
C LYS A 70 12.33 -7.99 5.50
N ALA A 71 13.49 -7.92 6.16
CA ALA A 71 13.61 -7.28 7.46
C ALA A 71 13.32 -5.76 7.38
N LEU A 72 13.82 -5.08 6.34
CA LEU A 72 13.50 -3.67 6.08
C LEU A 72 12.00 -3.47 5.80
N MET A 73 11.40 -4.32 4.96
CA MET A 73 9.95 -4.28 4.69
C MET A 73 9.13 -4.37 5.98
N ALA A 74 9.45 -5.35 6.84
CA ALA A 74 8.79 -5.53 8.13
C ALA A 74 9.01 -4.34 9.08
N HIS A 75 10.20 -3.75 9.08
CA HIS A 75 10.50 -2.56 9.87
C HIS A 75 9.65 -1.35 9.44
N GLU A 76 9.54 -1.11 8.13
CA GLU A 76 8.70 -0.07 7.56
C GLU A 76 7.20 -0.33 7.79
N ASP A 77 6.76 -1.59 7.78
CA ASP A 77 5.39 -1.98 8.16
C ASP A 77 5.13 -1.66 9.64
N GLY A 78 6.09 -1.92 10.52
CA GLY A 78 6.02 -1.53 11.93
C GLY A 78 5.90 -0.03 12.14
N LYS A 79 6.63 0.80 11.38
CA LYS A 79 6.47 2.27 11.42
C LYS A 79 5.07 2.70 10.97
N ALA A 80 4.56 2.09 9.91
CA ALA A 80 3.24 2.39 9.38
C ALA A 80 2.12 2.05 10.37
N ALA A 81 2.20 0.88 11.02
CA ALA A 81 1.24 0.46 12.03
C ALA A 81 1.23 1.42 13.24
N ARG A 82 2.41 1.87 13.69
CA ARG A 82 2.52 2.88 14.77
C ARG A 82 1.89 4.22 14.38
N LEU A 83 2.10 4.67 13.15
CA LEU A 83 1.51 5.91 12.66
C LEU A 83 -0.02 5.80 12.59
N ALA A 84 -0.54 4.69 12.04
CA ALA A 84 -1.99 4.45 11.98
C ALA A 84 -2.63 4.39 13.38
N GLY A 85 -1.97 3.74 14.34
CA GLY A 85 -2.43 3.70 15.74
C GLY A 85 -2.39 5.07 16.43
N ARG A 86 -1.49 5.97 16.05
CA ARG A 86 -1.43 7.34 16.58
C ARG A 86 -2.56 8.22 16.06
N SER A 87 -2.89 8.09 14.78
CA SER A 87 -4.00 8.84 14.17
C SER A 87 -5.38 8.41 14.70
N GLY A 88 -5.51 7.19 15.25
CA GLY A 88 -6.73 6.74 15.93
C GLY A 88 -6.96 7.31 17.33
N ASN A 89 -5.98 7.99 17.94
CA ASN A 89 -6.05 8.48 19.33
C ASN A 89 -6.15 10.01 19.44
N GLY A 90 -6.37 10.71 18.32
CA GLY A 90 -6.58 12.15 18.25
C GLY A 90 -8.06 12.51 18.10
N GLY A 91 -8.90 12.14 19.09
CA GLY A 91 -10.23 12.72 19.22
C GLY A 91 -10.14 14.20 19.62
N PRO A 92 -11.12 15.05 19.26
CA PRO A 92 -11.02 16.48 19.49
C PRO A 92 -10.91 16.77 20.99
N VAL A 93 -9.90 17.57 21.36
CA VAL A 93 -9.89 18.30 22.63
C VAL A 93 -11.18 19.10 22.67
N GLY A 94 -12.11 18.68 23.53
CA GLY A 94 -13.34 19.39 23.79
C GLY A 94 -12.98 20.81 24.19
N GLU A 95 -13.43 21.77 23.37
CA GLU A 95 -13.46 23.17 23.70
C GLU A 95 -14.31 23.30 24.96
N GLY A 96 -13.65 23.51 26.10
CA GLY A 96 -14.31 23.84 27.35
C GLY A 96 -15.03 25.16 27.15
N GLY A 97 -16.34 25.09 26.91
CA GLY A 97 -17.21 26.25 26.94
C GLY A 97 -17.04 26.99 28.27
N PRO A 98 -17.07 28.33 28.28
CA PRO A 98 -16.89 29.09 29.51
C PRO A 98 -18.01 28.75 30.50
N PRO A 99 -17.73 28.71 31.82
CA PRO A 99 -18.76 28.47 32.81
C PRO A 99 -19.79 29.60 32.76
N GLU A 100 -21.04 29.22 32.51
CA GLU A 100 -22.22 30.06 32.62
C GLU A 100 -22.26 30.66 34.04
N ALA A 101 -22.01 31.96 34.12
CA ALA A 101 -22.12 32.72 35.36
C ALA A 101 -23.61 32.80 35.75
N THR A 102 -24.04 31.89 36.63
CA THR A 102 -25.21 32.11 37.47
C THR A 102 -24.89 33.23 38.45
N ALA A 103 -25.67 34.31 38.41
CA ALA A 103 -25.71 35.36 39.40
C ALA A 103 -27.19 35.80 39.60
N PRO A 104 -27.52 36.36 40.77
CA PRO A 104 -28.66 35.99 41.62
C PRO A 104 -30.03 36.55 41.21
#